data_AF-A0A812N9U0-F1
#
_entry.id   AF-A0A812N9U0-F1
#
_cell.length_a   1.000
_cell.length_b   1.000
_cell.length_c   1.000
_cell.angle_alpha   90.00
_cell.angle_beta   90.00
_cell.angle_gamma   90.00
#
_symmetry.space_group_name_H-M   'P 1'
#
loop_
_entity.id
_entity.type
_entity.pdbx_description
1 polymer ?
#
loop_
_entity_poly.entity_id
_entity_poly.type
_entity_poly.pdbx_seq_one_letter_code
_entity_poly.pdbx_strand_id
1 'polypeptide(L)'
;MPAPAQDACVMPRSTRLGLVAASAAAAESLTFPIDFAKTRMQLKVGRQTFIDALAKAIRHEGIGAVYAGLPPAVLRHIVYSSLRISFYEDMRAGFASNFPQTNSSTAKAVAGLAAGGLAQVFASPADRLKVVLVQEGRQQGMVTVFRRILREEGFKGLYRGVLPNVQRAALVNLGELSTYDQAKSFVLQRSGLPDGVIVHTLGAFCSGFVASVCATPADVVKSRIMAGQASGIISCVREAVRQEGWFALWKGFFPNWARLGPWQLTFWVTYEHARGALGSFGPQVPASRARDLRYRIPAAHPELSIGKKKQGPWVREAKSAQRFLFEGFVSEYKPGTLQVGSFVRLSYDLYYAEDHSIVADGHGKLEFEVGRGDVFPAVDRNVRGLKVGDTKDFPFIGDSGFGERRADWVVDYDRSYFGDVSVGMPVTVQGSTAVVEAVTESSVRLDFNHPLAGKNLTMTVLVLECRERTAPGVRVEVVVAGDGIRTPQDGDKVSINCEGAFAETGEVFFSSKDSAAPFVFRVGAGEVIPGLEMGVMKMSVGEKARLHIPADLAYGQKSDRVKVAVVKDVIFEVELLEIQQESSGP
;
A
#
# COMPACT_ATOMS: atom_id res chain seq x y z
N MET A 1 -2.75 5.92 -10.91
CA MET A 1 -3.23 5.52 -9.56
C MET A 1 -2.35 6.13 -8.49
N PRO A 2 -2.86 6.86 -7.48
CA PRO A 2 -2.06 7.15 -6.30
C PRO A 2 -2.14 5.94 -5.37
N ALA A 3 -1.01 5.26 -5.16
CA ALA A 3 -0.91 4.20 -4.17
C ALA A 3 -1.09 4.77 -2.75
N PRO A 4 -1.72 4.01 -1.83
CA PRO A 4 -2.01 4.47 -0.47
C PRO A 4 -0.72 4.40 0.36
N ALA A 5 -0.31 5.54 0.90
CA ALA A 5 0.65 5.59 1.99
C ALA A 5 -0.13 5.99 3.25
N GLN A 6 -0.56 4.98 4.01
CA GLN A 6 -0.92 5.14 5.43
C GLN A 6 0.12 4.39 6.26
N ASP A 7 0.98 5.22 6.87
CA ASP A 7 1.63 5.13 8.18
C ASP A 7 2.71 4.08 8.47
N ALA A 8 3.97 4.54 8.46
CA ALA A 8 4.86 4.49 9.63
C ALA A 8 6.01 5.51 9.49
N CYS A 9 6.20 6.33 10.53
CA CYS A 9 7.08 7.51 10.69
C CYS A 9 6.65 8.76 9.88
N VAL A 10 5.94 9.68 10.53
CA VAL A 10 5.50 10.96 9.95
C VAL A 10 6.72 11.86 9.74
N MET A 11 7.41 11.67 8.61
CA MET A 11 8.29 12.71 8.08
C MET A 11 7.47 14.00 7.92
N PRO A 12 7.98 15.16 8.36
CA PRO A 12 7.34 16.45 8.11
C PRO A 12 6.97 16.60 6.64
N ARG A 13 5.81 17.23 6.35
CA ARG A 13 5.33 17.43 4.96
C ARG A 13 6.41 18.07 4.08
N SER A 14 7.19 19.01 4.62
CA SER A 14 8.32 19.65 3.94
C SER A 14 9.42 18.67 3.56
N THR A 15 9.82 17.77 4.46
CA THR A 15 10.82 16.73 4.22
C THR A 15 10.36 15.76 3.14
N ARG A 16 9.08 15.37 3.15
CA ARG A 16 8.50 14.50 2.11
C ARG A 16 8.49 15.17 0.74
N LEU A 17 8.09 16.44 0.68
CA LEU A 17 8.09 17.22 -0.56
C LEU A 17 9.51 17.42 -1.10
N GLY A 18 10.48 17.73 -0.22
CA GLY A 18 11.89 17.86 -0.59
C GLY A 18 12.47 16.55 -1.14
N LEU A 19 12.14 15.42 -0.53
CA LEU A 19 12.56 14.10 -0.97
C LEU A 19 12.02 13.75 -2.37
N VAL A 20 10.72 14.00 -2.61
CA VAL A 20 10.09 13.79 -3.92
C VAL A 20 10.71 14.70 -4.98
N ALA A 21 10.95 15.98 -4.64
CA ALA A 21 11.56 16.94 -5.54
C ALA A 21 13.00 16.56 -5.92
N ALA A 22 13.81 16.14 -4.95
CA ALA A 22 15.19 15.70 -5.18
C ALA A 22 15.24 14.43 -6.06
N SER A 23 14.37 13.46 -5.78
CA SER A 23 14.28 12.22 -6.56
C SER A 23 13.82 12.48 -7.99
N ALA A 24 12.85 13.39 -8.19
CA ALA A 24 12.40 13.81 -9.51
C ALA A 24 13.50 14.57 -10.28
N ALA A 25 14.28 15.41 -9.61
CA ALA A 25 15.40 16.12 -10.22
C ALA A 25 16.51 15.16 -10.68
N ALA A 26 16.84 14.14 -9.88
CA ALA A 26 17.79 13.10 -10.26
C ALA A 26 17.32 12.30 -11.48
N ALA A 27 16.06 11.84 -11.47
CA ALA A 27 15.46 11.12 -12.60
C ALA A 27 15.38 11.97 -13.88
N GLU A 28 15.03 13.26 -13.74
CA GLU A 28 15.01 14.18 -14.88
C GLU A 28 16.42 14.40 -15.43
N SER A 29 17.43 14.57 -14.56
CA SER A 29 18.82 14.76 -14.97
C SER A 29 19.38 13.57 -15.75
N LEU A 30 19.09 12.34 -15.31
CA LEU A 30 19.53 11.14 -16.01
C LEU A 30 18.86 10.98 -17.37
N THR A 31 17.56 11.26 -17.45
CA THR A 31 16.77 11.05 -18.67
C THR A 31 16.68 12.28 -19.58
N PHE A 32 17.34 13.38 -19.20
CA PHE A 32 17.28 14.65 -19.92
C PHE A 32 17.74 14.58 -21.38
N PRO A 33 18.80 13.83 -21.75
CA PRO A 33 19.21 13.69 -23.15
C PRO A 33 18.09 13.16 -24.06
N ILE A 34 17.25 12.25 -23.54
CA ILE A 34 16.13 11.68 -24.28
C ILE A 34 15.05 12.74 -24.52
N ASP A 35 14.75 13.53 -23.49
CA ASP A 35 13.76 14.59 -23.55
C ASP A 35 14.21 15.78 -24.41
N PHE A 36 15.49 16.13 -24.38
CA PHE A 36 16.12 17.08 -25.28
C PHE A 36 15.96 16.67 -26.75
N ALA A 37 16.36 15.44 -27.10
CA ALA A 37 16.28 14.92 -28.46
C ALA A 37 14.82 14.80 -28.94
N LYS A 38 13.89 14.36 -28.06
CA LYS A 38 12.44 14.38 -28.32
C LYS A 38 11.96 15.78 -28.70
N THR A 39 12.25 16.78 -27.87
CA THR A 39 11.76 18.15 -28.08
C THR A 39 12.30 18.72 -29.39
N ARG A 40 13.59 18.53 -29.69
CA ARG A 40 14.21 18.90 -30.98
C ARG A 40 13.52 18.25 -32.17
N MET A 41 13.23 16.95 -32.09
CA MET A 41 12.51 16.23 -33.14
C MET A 41 11.10 16.79 -33.35
N GLN A 42 10.39 17.15 -32.29
CA GLN A 42 9.01 17.67 -32.37
C GLN A 42 8.94 19.08 -32.98
N LEU A 43 9.98 19.90 -32.76
CA LEU A 43 10.10 21.27 -33.28
C LEU A 43 10.58 21.35 -34.72
N LYS A 44 11.41 20.41 -35.18
CA LYS A 44 11.95 20.43 -36.54
C LYS A 44 10.88 19.98 -37.53
N VAL A 45 10.70 20.70 -38.63
CA VAL A 45 9.87 20.26 -39.76
C VAL A 45 10.66 19.23 -40.58
N GLY A 46 10.09 18.04 -40.82
CA GLY A 46 10.71 16.96 -41.61
C GLY A 46 11.29 15.78 -40.81
N ARG A 47 11.73 14.71 -41.50
CA ARG A 47 12.11 13.44 -40.86
C ARG A 47 13.52 13.53 -40.25
N GLN A 48 13.60 13.50 -38.92
CA GLN A 48 14.85 13.42 -38.16
C GLN A 48 14.76 12.25 -37.18
N THR A 49 15.81 11.43 -37.11
CA THR A 49 15.90 10.33 -36.13
C THR A 49 16.42 10.85 -34.79
N PHE A 50 16.11 10.12 -33.73
CA PHE A 50 16.57 10.44 -32.37
C PHE A 50 18.09 10.55 -32.28
N ILE A 51 18.80 9.58 -32.86
CA ILE A 51 20.27 9.53 -32.85
C ILE A 51 20.84 10.71 -33.64
N ASP A 52 20.25 11.05 -34.79
CA ASP A 52 20.69 12.19 -35.59
C ASP A 52 20.47 13.53 -34.87
N ALA A 53 19.36 13.68 -34.14
CA ALA A 53 19.11 14.88 -33.33
C ALA A 53 20.15 15.05 -32.22
N LEU A 54 20.47 13.97 -31.49
CA LEU A 54 21.45 13.99 -30.41
C LEU A 54 22.88 14.17 -30.93
N ALA A 55 23.26 13.44 -31.98
CA ALA A 55 24.58 13.54 -32.59
C ALA A 55 24.86 14.93 -33.15
N LYS A 56 23.88 15.55 -33.83
CA LYS A 56 24.01 16.93 -34.34
C LYS A 56 24.15 17.95 -33.21
N ALA A 57 23.35 17.83 -32.14
CA ALA A 57 23.46 18.73 -31.00
C ALA A 57 24.83 18.62 -30.32
N ILE A 58 25.32 17.40 -30.08
CA ILE A 58 26.63 17.21 -29.45
C ILE A 58 27.76 17.74 -30.35
N ARG A 59 27.71 17.49 -31.67
CA ARG A 59 28.75 17.93 -32.61
C ARG A 59 28.78 19.44 -32.84
N HIS A 60 27.61 20.10 -32.92
CA HIS A 60 27.54 21.52 -33.27
C HIS A 60 27.42 22.47 -32.06
N GLU A 61 26.85 22.01 -30.95
CA GLU A 61 26.55 22.86 -29.78
C GLU A 61 27.23 22.38 -28.49
N GLY A 62 27.85 21.19 -28.53
CA GLY A 62 28.55 20.57 -27.42
C GLY A 62 27.64 19.86 -26.43
N ILE A 63 28.25 19.08 -25.53
CA ILE A 63 27.51 18.24 -24.56
C ILE A 63 26.68 19.06 -23.57
N GLY A 64 27.11 20.29 -23.26
CA GLY A 64 26.37 21.19 -22.37
C GLY A 64 25.04 21.69 -22.96
N ALA A 65 24.89 21.71 -24.29
CA ALA A 65 23.64 22.11 -24.93
C ALA A 65 22.52 21.08 -24.68
N VAL A 66 22.89 19.80 -24.57
CA VAL A 66 21.96 18.71 -24.25
C VAL A 66 21.27 18.95 -22.91
N TYR A 67 21.92 19.67 -21.97
CA TYR A 67 21.43 19.97 -20.63
C TYR A 67 20.93 21.42 -20.44
N ALA A 68 20.89 22.23 -21.49
CA ALA A 68 20.53 23.66 -21.40
C ALA A 68 19.10 23.89 -20.84
N GLY A 69 18.18 22.95 -21.07
CA GLY A 69 16.80 23.01 -20.54
C GLY A 69 16.60 22.31 -19.19
N LEU A 70 17.65 21.79 -18.54
CA LEU A 70 17.52 21.07 -17.27
C LEU A 70 17.05 21.99 -16.12
N PRO A 71 17.59 23.22 -15.93
CA PRO A 71 17.14 24.10 -14.86
C PRO A 71 15.62 24.39 -14.86
N PRO A 72 14.98 24.78 -15.99
CA PRO A 72 13.53 24.96 -16.00
C PRO A 72 12.76 23.63 -15.84
N ALA A 73 13.32 22.49 -16.26
CA ALA A 73 12.69 21.19 -16.04
C ALA A 73 12.64 20.79 -14.55
N VAL A 74 13.72 21.06 -13.80
CA VAL A 74 13.77 20.86 -12.34
C VAL A 74 12.82 21.82 -11.63
N LEU A 75 12.85 23.11 -12.00
CA LEU A 75 11.93 24.11 -11.45
C LEU A 75 10.46 23.69 -11.63
N ARG A 76 10.12 23.19 -12.82
CA ARG A 76 8.77 22.67 -13.12
C ARG A 76 8.39 21.54 -12.16
N HIS A 77 9.26 20.58 -11.90
CA HIS A 77 8.96 19.45 -11.00
C HIS A 77 8.74 19.91 -9.55
N ILE A 78 9.52 20.87 -9.07
CA ILE A 78 9.37 21.46 -7.73
C ILE A 78 8.00 22.14 -7.60
N VAL A 79 7.67 23.03 -8.54
CA VAL A 79 6.42 23.80 -8.53
C VAL A 79 5.21 22.87 -8.72
N TYR A 80 5.24 22.02 -9.74
CA TYR A 80 4.13 21.14 -10.10
C TYR A 80 3.82 20.13 -8.99
N SER A 81 4.84 19.46 -8.44
CA SER A 81 4.62 18.41 -7.44
C SER A 81 4.08 18.99 -6.13
N SER A 82 4.60 20.15 -5.72
CA SER A 82 4.16 20.84 -4.50
C SER A 82 2.71 21.29 -4.63
N LEU A 83 2.39 22.03 -5.71
CA LEU A 83 1.04 22.56 -5.92
C LEU A 83 0.01 21.47 -6.19
N ARG A 84 0.37 20.40 -6.91
CA ARG A 84 -0.55 19.29 -7.18
C ARG A 84 -1.00 18.61 -5.89
N ILE A 85 -0.08 18.40 -4.93
CA ILE A 85 -0.41 17.76 -3.65
C ILE A 85 -1.32 18.69 -2.84
N SER A 86 -0.95 19.97 -2.71
CA SER A 86 -1.76 20.97 -1.99
C SER A 86 -3.17 21.10 -2.58
N PHE A 87 -3.27 21.36 -3.89
CA PHE A 87 -4.58 21.49 -4.54
C PHE A 87 -5.39 20.20 -4.51
N TYR A 88 -4.74 19.03 -4.55
CA TYR A 88 -5.45 17.76 -4.42
C TYR A 88 -6.05 17.59 -3.02
N GLU A 89 -5.32 17.93 -1.95
CA GLU A 89 -5.83 17.90 -0.58
C GLU A 89 -6.99 18.88 -0.41
N ASP A 90 -6.85 20.13 -0.90
CA ASP A 90 -7.88 21.16 -0.82
C ASP A 90 -9.14 20.78 -1.61
N MET A 91 -8.97 20.30 -2.85
CA MET A 91 -10.09 19.84 -3.67
C MET A 91 -10.75 18.61 -3.07
N ARG A 92 -9.97 17.67 -2.54
CA ARG A 92 -10.52 16.49 -1.88
C ARG A 92 -11.31 16.85 -0.63
N ALA A 93 -10.82 17.80 0.18
CA ALA A 93 -11.54 18.31 1.35
C ALA A 93 -12.84 19.00 0.94
N GLY A 94 -12.80 19.85 -0.09
CA GLY A 94 -13.99 20.51 -0.64
C GLY A 94 -15.00 19.56 -1.31
N PHE A 95 -14.54 18.48 -1.95
CA PHE A 95 -15.44 17.44 -2.48
C PHE A 95 -16.07 16.61 -1.35
N ALA A 96 -15.30 16.29 -0.31
CA ALA A 96 -15.82 15.59 0.86
C ALA A 96 -16.86 16.41 1.63
N SER A 97 -16.71 17.74 1.68
CA SER A 97 -17.68 18.63 2.32
C SER A 97 -18.96 18.84 1.50
N ASN A 98 -18.85 18.91 0.17
CA ASN A 98 -20.01 19.20 -0.71
C ASN A 98 -20.77 17.95 -1.18
N PHE A 99 -20.11 16.78 -1.25
CA PHE A 99 -20.74 15.54 -1.71
C PHE A 99 -20.36 14.33 -0.82
N PRO A 100 -20.92 14.23 0.41
CA PRO A 100 -20.60 13.15 1.34
C PRO A 100 -20.94 11.74 0.84
N GLN A 101 -21.86 11.61 -0.14
CA GLN A 101 -22.26 10.31 -0.72
C GLN A 101 -21.46 9.87 -1.96
N THR A 102 -20.59 10.71 -2.53
CA THR A 102 -19.80 10.33 -3.73
C THR A 102 -18.42 9.81 -3.36
N ASN A 103 -18.36 8.66 -2.69
CA ASN A 103 -17.14 7.84 -2.58
C ASN A 103 -16.77 7.14 -3.91
N SER A 104 -17.04 7.79 -5.03
CA SER A 104 -16.73 7.25 -6.36
C SER A 104 -15.24 7.46 -6.65
N SER A 105 -14.55 6.39 -7.08
CA SER A 105 -13.20 6.46 -7.65
C SER A 105 -13.09 7.52 -8.75
N THR A 106 -14.19 7.79 -9.45
CA THR A 106 -14.33 8.85 -10.45
C THR A 106 -14.22 10.24 -9.84
N ALA A 107 -14.80 10.50 -8.66
CA ALA A 107 -14.70 11.80 -8.00
C ALA A 107 -13.25 12.11 -7.58
N LYS A 108 -12.53 11.10 -7.07
CA LYS A 108 -11.09 11.21 -6.76
C LYS A 108 -10.25 11.44 -8.02
N ALA A 109 -10.60 10.78 -9.12
CA ALA A 109 -9.95 10.98 -10.42
C ALA A 109 -10.19 12.40 -10.97
N VAL A 110 -11.42 12.91 -10.89
CA VAL A 110 -11.79 14.27 -11.32
C VAL A 110 -11.10 15.33 -10.46
N ALA A 111 -11.05 15.15 -9.13
CA ALA A 111 -10.31 16.03 -8.25
C ALA A 111 -8.80 16.02 -8.55
N GLY A 112 -8.23 14.84 -8.82
CA GLY A 112 -6.82 14.71 -9.24
C GLY A 112 -6.54 15.41 -10.58
N LEU A 113 -7.46 15.28 -11.54
CA LEU A 113 -7.39 15.96 -12.84
C LEU A 113 -7.46 17.48 -12.71
N ALA A 114 -8.41 17.97 -11.90
CA ALA A 114 -8.61 19.40 -11.69
C ALA A 114 -7.43 20.02 -10.93
N ALA A 115 -6.94 19.37 -9.87
CA ALA A 115 -5.75 19.78 -9.13
C ALA A 115 -4.49 19.77 -10.00
N GLY A 116 -4.33 18.72 -10.82
CA GLY A 116 -3.22 18.60 -11.78
C GLY A 116 -3.28 19.67 -12.87
N GLY A 117 -4.47 19.98 -13.39
CA GLY A 117 -4.70 21.05 -14.36
C GLY A 117 -4.37 22.42 -13.78
N LEU A 118 -4.81 22.71 -12.56
CA LEU A 118 -4.53 23.98 -11.86
C LEU A 118 -3.02 24.11 -11.56
N ALA A 119 -2.39 23.07 -11.03
CA ALA A 119 -0.94 23.04 -10.82
C ALA A 119 -0.15 23.24 -12.12
N GLN A 120 -0.66 22.72 -13.25
CA GLN A 120 -0.05 22.88 -14.56
C GLN A 120 -0.09 24.34 -15.05
N VAL A 121 -1.08 25.14 -14.66
CA VAL A 121 -1.11 26.59 -14.97
C VAL A 121 0.12 27.28 -14.38
N PHE A 122 0.43 27.02 -13.11
CA PHE A 122 1.60 27.57 -12.42
C PHE A 122 2.93 27.00 -12.95
N ALA A 123 2.94 25.75 -13.42
CA ALA A 123 4.13 25.12 -13.97
C ALA A 123 4.40 25.49 -15.45
N SER A 124 3.43 26.07 -16.16
CA SER A 124 3.52 26.37 -17.59
C SER A 124 4.63 27.35 -18.00
N PRO A 125 4.95 28.40 -17.21
CA PRO A 125 6.11 29.26 -17.51
C PRO A 125 7.44 28.49 -17.57
N ALA A 126 7.63 27.52 -16.68
CA ALA A 126 8.84 26.68 -16.67
C ALA A 126 8.89 25.77 -17.90
N ASP A 127 7.75 25.20 -18.32
CA ASP A 127 7.65 24.45 -19.59
C ASP A 127 8.02 25.32 -20.80
N ARG A 128 7.54 26.58 -20.84
CA ARG A 128 7.85 27.50 -21.93
C ARG A 128 9.35 27.83 -21.97
N LEU A 129 9.98 28.12 -20.83
CA LEU A 129 11.42 28.37 -20.75
C LEU A 129 12.23 27.18 -21.23
N LYS A 130 11.84 25.96 -20.84
CA LYS A 130 12.47 24.72 -21.28
C LYS A 130 12.45 24.59 -22.80
N VAL A 131 11.29 24.75 -23.44
CA VAL A 131 11.16 24.60 -24.90
C VAL A 131 12.01 25.62 -25.64
N VAL A 132 12.01 26.89 -25.21
CA VAL A 132 12.81 27.95 -25.83
C VAL A 132 14.31 27.69 -25.67
N LEU A 133 14.76 27.29 -24.48
CA LEU A 133 16.17 26.95 -24.24
C LEU A 133 16.63 25.73 -25.05
N VAL A 134 15.78 24.71 -25.20
CA VAL A 134 16.12 23.53 -26.02
C VAL A 134 16.16 23.87 -27.52
N GLN A 135 15.31 24.81 -27.96
CA GLN A 135 15.32 25.32 -29.33
C GLN A 135 16.58 26.13 -29.64
N GLU A 136 16.99 27.01 -28.72
CA GLU A 136 18.12 27.93 -28.90
C GLU A 136 19.49 27.32 -28.53
N GLY A 137 19.52 26.23 -27.76
CA GLY A 137 20.75 25.56 -27.33
C GLY A 137 21.51 26.34 -26.25
N ARG A 138 22.84 26.19 -26.19
CA ARG A 138 23.74 26.79 -25.17
C ARG A 138 23.86 28.33 -25.24
N GLN A 139 23.07 29.01 -26.08
CA GLN A 139 23.28 30.43 -26.39
C GLN A 139 22.96 31.38 -25.21
N GLN A 140 22.02 31.05 -24.31
CA GLN A 140 21.60 31.94 -23.23
C GLN A 140 21.18 31.20 -21.95
N GLY A 141 21.36 31.85 -20.79
CA GLY A 141 20.90 31.34 -19.50
C GLY A 141 19.39 31.55 -19.27
N MET A 142 18.80 30.74 -18.38
CA MET A 142 17.36 30.75 -18.07
C MET A 142 16.83 32.15 -17.70
N VAL A 143 17.57 32.92 -16.89
CA VAL A 143 17.15 34.26 -16.46
C VAL A 143 17.13 35.24 -17.63
N THR A 144 18.09 35.13 -18.55
CA THR A 144 18.17 35.97 -19.75
C THR A 144 16.98 35.70 -20.66
N VAL A 145 16.67 34.43 -20.93
CA VAL A 145 15.51 34.03 -21.73
C VAL A 145 14.20 34.45 -21.06
N PHE A 146 14.09 34.32 -19.75
CA PHE A 146 12.90 34.77 -19.00
C PHE A 146 12.68 36.28 -19.14
N ARG A 147 13.73 37.09 -18.93
CA ARG A 147 13.66 38.55 -19.09
C ARG A 147 13.33 38.95 -20.53
N ARG A 148 13.87 38.23 -21.52
CA ARG A 148 13.59 38.46 -22.94
C ARG A 148 12.11 38.21 -23.26
N ILE A 149 11.58 37.05 -22.88
CA ILE A 149 10.16 36.71 -23.12
C ILE A 149 9.24 37.74 -22.46
N LEU A 150 9.56 38.16 -21.23
CA LEU A 150 8.79 39.20 -20.54
C LEU A 150 8.83 40.56 -21.26
N ARG A 151 9.96 40.91 -21.87
CA ARG A 151 10.13 42.18 -22.59
C ARG A 151 9.47 42.17 -23.97
N GLU A 152 9.54 41.05 -24.68
CA GLU A 152 9.10 40.92 -26.08
C GLU A 152 7.63 40.46 -26.19
N GLU A 153 7.24 39.42 -25.44
CA GLU A 153 5.90 38.82 -25.51
C GLU A 153 5.01 39.17 -24.30
N GLY A 154 5.58 39.83 -23.29
CA GLY A 154 4.89 40.17 -22.05
C GLY A 154 4.53 38.96 -21.18
N PHE A 155 3.73 39.19 -20.14
CA PHE A 155 3.30 38.13 -19.22
C PHE A 155 2.46 37.06 -19.93
N LYS A 156 1.68 37.44 -20.95
CA LYS A 156 0.87 36.50 -21.75
C LYS A 156 1.74 35.52 -22.55
N GLY A 157 2.93 35.92 -22.98
CA GLY A 157 3.88 35.06 -23.69
C GLY A 157 4.37 33.86 -22.86
N LEU A 158 4.62 34.06 -21.56
CA LEU A 158 5.03 32.99 -20.64
C LEU A 158 3.99 31.85 -20.52
N TYR A 159 2.72 32.18 -20.71
CA TYR A 159 1.60 31.25 -20.60
C TYR A 159 1.14 30.71 -21.98
N ARG A 160 1.90 30.97 -23.04
CA ARG A 160 1.62 30.43 -24.36
C ARG A 160 1.83 28.91 -24.35
N GLY A 161 0.74 28.16 -24.52
CA GLY A 161 0.72 26.70 -24.48
C GLY A 161 0.13 26.08 -23.20
N VAL A 162 -0.47 26.87 -22.31
CA VAL A 162 -1.17 26.34 -21.11
C VAL A 162 -2.34 25.43 -21.47
N LEU A 163 -3.16 25.80 -22.45
CA LEU A 163 -4.30 24.99 -22.86
C LEU A 163 -3.88 23.58 -23.35
N PRO A 164 -2.94 23.44 -24.31
CA PRO A 164 -2.46 22.12 -24.72
C PRO A 164 -1.72 21.38 -23.59
N ASN A 165 -1.10 22.08 -22.63
CA ASN A 165 -0.53 21.47 -21.43
C ASN A 165 -1.59 20.77 -20.57
N VAL A 166 -2.70 21.46 -20.27
CA VAL A 166 -3.80 20.94 -19.46
C VAL A 166 -4.49 19.79 -20.21
N GLN A 167 -4.72 19.94 -21.51
CA GLN A 167 -5.29 18.89 -22.35
C GLN A 167 -4.42 17.63 -22.35
N ARG A 168 -3.10 17.76 -22.51
CA ARG A 168 -2.15 16.64 -22.39
C ARG A 168 -2.28 15.95 -21.04
N ALA A 169 -2.33 16.70 -19.94
CA ALA A 169 -2.48 16.12 -18.61
C ALA A 169 -3.80 15.33 -18.46
N ALA A 170 -4.89 15.82 -19.03
CA ALA A 170 -6.16 15.10 -19.08
C ALA A 170 -6.07 13.81 -19.91
N LEU A 171 -5.48 13.88 -21.11
CA LEU A 171 -5.34 12.72 -22.01
C LEU A 171 -4.51 11.59 -21.40
N VAL A 172 -3.40 11.91 -20.73
CA VAL A 172 -2.56 10.90 -20.05
C VAL A 172 -3.35 10.19 -18.96
N ASN A 173 -4.01 10.95 -18.08
CA ASN A 173 -4.77 10.39 -16.96
C ASN A 173 -5.98 9.57 -17.44
N LEU A 174 -6.70 10.05 -18.46
CA LEU A 174 -7.80 9.31 -19.08
C LEU A 174 -7.31 8.01 -19.71
N GLY A 175 -6.21 8.07 -20.46
CA GLY A 175 -5.59 6.91 -21.07
C GLY A 175 -5.19 5.87 -20.02
N GLU A 176 -4.50 6.29 -18.96
CA GLU A 176 -4.07 5.41 -17.89
C GLU A 176 -5.25 4.75 -17.16
N LEU A 177 -6.21 5.55 -16.67
CA LEU A 177 -7.33 5.04 -15.88
C LEU A 177 -8.26 4.13 -16.69
N SER A 178 -8.55 4.49 -17.94
CA SER A 178 -9.48 3.70 -18.77
C SER A 178 -8.89 2.35 -19.20
N THR A 179 -7.58 2.30 -19.42
CA THR A 179 -6.93 1.11 -20.00
C THR A 179 -6.30 0.20 -18.97
N TYR A 180 -5.95 0.69 -17.79
CA TYR A 180 -5.29 -0.13 -16.76
C TYR A 180 -6.17 -1.29 -16.29
N ASP A 181 -7.42 -1.01 -15.90
CA ASP A 181 -8.32 -2.03 -15.38
C ASP A 181 -8.68 -3.07 -16.45
N GLN A 182 -8.85 -2.62 -17.70
CA GLN A 182 -9.09 -3.50 -18.84
C GLN A 182 -7.85 -4.36 -19.15
N ALA A 183 -6.65 -3.77 -19.15
CA ALA A 183 -5.41 -4.49 -19.40
C ALA A 183 -5.12 -5.52 -18.31
N LYS A 184 -5.30 -5.15 -17.03
CA LYS A 184 -5.16 -6.06 -15.90
C LYS A 184 -6.13 -7.24 -16.03
N SER A 185 -7.41 -6.95 -16.29
CA SER A 185 -8.44 -7.99 -16.43
C SER A 185 -8.14 -8.93 -17.59
N PHE A 186 -7.69 -8.39 -18.73
CA PHE A 186 -7.29 -9.17 -19.90
C PHE A 186 -6.10 -10.10 -19.61
N VAL A 187 -5.08 -9.60 -18.90
CA VAL A 187 -3.91 -10.41 -18.54
C VAL A 187 -4.30 -11.52 -17.56
N LEU A 188 -5.10 -11.22 -16.52
CA LEU A 188 -5.56 -12.21 -15.56
C LEU A 188 -6.37 -13.34 -16.22
N GLN A 189 -7.32 -12.99 -17.08
CA GLN A 189 -8.21 -13.97 -17.71
C GLN A 189 -7.49 -14.87 -18.72
N ARG A 190 -6.44 -14.37 -19.39
CA ARG A 190 -5.83 -15.07 -20.54
C ARG A 190 -4.49 -15.73 -20.22
N SER A 191 -3.79 -15.29 -19.18
CA SER A 191 -2.48 -15.85 -18.81
C SER A 191 -2.54 -16.91 -17.70
N GLY A 192 -3.64 -16.98 -16.94
CA GLY A 192 -3.74 -17.85 -15.76
C GLY A 192 -2.75 -17.51 -14.65
N LEU A 193 -2.05 -16.38 -14.75
CA LEU A 193 -1.11 -15.93 -13.73
C LEU A 193 -1.86 -15.44 -12.48
N PRO A 194 -1.34 -15.73 -11.27
CA PRO A 194 -1.91 -15.19 -10.04
C PRO A 194 -1.80 -13.66 -10.02
N ASP A 195 -2.71 -12.99 -9.31
CA ASP A 195 -2.67 -11.53 -9.15
C ASP A 195 -1.42 -11.15 -8.35
N GLY A 196 -0.38 -10.73 -9.08
CA GLY A 196 0.96 -10.52 -8.55
C GLY A 196 1.72 -9.49 -9.36
N VAL A 197 2.98 -9.27 -9.00
CA VAL A 197 3.81 -8.19 -9.56
C VAL A 197 3.83 -8.24 -11.09
N ILE A 198 3.96 -9.42 -11.69
CA ILE A 198 4.02 -9.60 -13.15
C ILE A 198 2.75 -9.07 -13.84
N VAL A 199 1.56 -9.43 -13.34
CA VAL A 199 0.28 -8.97 -13.90
C VAL A 199 0.15 -7.45 -13.79
N HIS A 200 0.49 -6.90 -12.63
CA HIS A 200 0.47 -5.46 -12.40
C HIS A 200 1.48 -4.71 -13.29
N THR A 201 2.67 -5.29 -13.52
CA THR A 201 3.69 -4.75 -14.41
C THR A 201 3.22 -4.77 -15.87
N LEU A 202 2.69 -5.89 -16.36
CA LEU A 202 2.16 -6.01 -17.72
C LEU A 202 0.98 -5.05 -17.95
N GLY A 203 0.05 -4.98 -17.00
CA GLY A 203 -1.07 -4.03 -17.03
C GLY A 203 -0.59 -2.57 -17.08
N ALA A 204 0.43 -2.23 -16.28
CA ALA A 204 1.04 -0.90 -16.30
C ALA A 204 1.76 -0.59 -17.62
N PHE A 205 2.45 -1.56 -18.24
CA PHE A 205 3.09 -1.39 -19.55
C PHE A 205 2.07 -1.14 -20.66
N CYS A 206 1.00 -1.95 -20.72
CA CYS A 206 -0.08 -1.77 -21.69
C CYS A 206 -0.77 -0.41 -21.52
N SER A 207 -1.11 -0.06 -20.27
CA SER A 207 -1.74 1.21 -19.95
C SER A 207 -0.87 2.41 -20.30
N GLY A 208 0.42 2.37 -19.96
CA GLY A 208 1.40 3.41 -20.29
C GLY A 208 1.62 3.57 -21.80
N PHE A 209 1.54 2.47 -22.56
CA PHE A 209 1.58 2.51 -24.03
C PHE A 209 0.37 3.25 -24.60
N VAL A 210 -0.85 2.88 -24.19
CA VAL A 210 -2.08 3.54 -24.69
C VAL A 210 -2.12 5.02 -24.29
N ALA A 211 -1.77 5.34 -23.04
CA ALA A 211 -1.66 6.72 -22.58
C ALA A 211 -0.66 7.53 -23.43
N SER A 212 0.47 6.93 -23.81
CA SER A 212 1.47 7.56 -24.68
C SER A 212 0.95 7.79 -26.10
N VAL A 213 0.20 6.85 -26.66
CA VAL A 213 -0.43 6.98 -27.99
C VAL A 213 -1.43 8.14 -28.00
N CYS A 214 -2.25 8.27 -26.96
CA CYS A 214 -3.22 9.36 -26.82
C CYS A 214 -2.56 10.72 -26.54
N ALA A 215 -1.45 10.75 -25.80
CA ALA A 215 -0.80 11.99 -25.37
C ALA A 215 0.18 12.58 -26.40
N THR A 216 0.77 11.77 -27.28
CA THR A 216 1.83 12.25 -28.20
C THR A 216 1.35 13.34 -29.17
N PRO A 217 0.13 13.27 -29.76
CA PRO A 217 -0.39 14.38 -30.56
C PRO A 217 -0.48 15.71 -29.79
N ALA A 218 -0.93 15.64 -28.53
CA ALA A 218 -0.98 16.82 -27.66
C ALA A 218 0.42 17.35 -27.31
N ASP A 219 1.42 16.47 -27.15
CA ASP A 219 2.82 16.86 -26.94
C ASP A 219 3.42 17.61 -28.16
N VAL A 220 3.12 17.15 -29.38
CA VAL A 220 3.59 17.81 -30.62
C VAL A 220 2.96 19.19 -30.75
N VAL A 221 1.63 19.29 -30.56
CA VAL A 221 0.92 20.57 -30.64
C VAL A 221 1.39 21.53 -29.54
N LYS A 222 1.55 21.06 -28.31
CA LYS A 222 2.12 21.84 -27.20
C LYS A 222 3.47 22.43 -27.61
N SER A 223 4.39 21.59 -28.07
CA SER A 223 5.77 21.98 -28.33
C SER A 223 5.88 23.02 -29.46
N ARG A 224 5.02 22.95 -30.48
CA ARG A 224 4.97 23.92 -31.59
C ARG A 224 4.26 25.25 -31.25
N ILE A 225 3.34 25.25 -30.28
CA ILE A 225 2.66 26.48 -29.80
C ILE A 225 3.51 27.22 -28.75
N MET A 226 4.13 26.46 -27.83
CA MET A 226 5.42 26.85 -27.24
C MET A 226 6.44 27.02 -28.40
N ALA A 227 7.68 27.47 -28.34
CA ALA A 227 8.48 27.77 -29.56
C ALA A 227 7.90 28.79 -30.59
N GLY A 228 6.60 29.15 -30.58
CA GLY A 228 6.01 30.19 -31.43
C GLY A 228 5.69 29.82 -32.87
N GLN A 229 5.81 28.55 -33.27
CA GLN A 229 5.58 28.09 -34.66
C GLN A 229 4.10 28.07 -35.06
N ALA A 230 3.17 28.03 -34.09
CA ALA A 230 1.74 28.07 -34.34
C ALA A 230 1.00 29.00 -33.36
N SER A 231 -0.09 29.60 -33.83
CA SER A 231 -0.97 30.49 -33.04
C SER A 231 -2.10 29.74 -32.31
N GLY A 232 -2.48 28.55 -32.78
CA GLY A 232 -3.59 27.79 -32.21
C GLY A 232 -3.48 26.28 -32.45
N ILE A 233 -4.30 25.51 -31.73
CA ILE A 233 -4.30 24.03 -31.77
C ILE A 233 -4.71 23.54 -33.16
N ILE A 234 -5.83 24.05 -33.70
CA ILE A 234 -6.38 23.61 -34.98
C ILE A 234 -5.46 24.01 -36.14
N SER A 235 -4.89 25.22 -36.10
CA SER A 235 -3.91 25.64 -37.11
C SER A 235 -2.66 24.78 -37.07
N CYS A 236 -2.13 24.50 -35.87
CA CYS A 236 -0.97 23.63 -35.69
C CYS A 236 -1.21 22.21 -36.25
N VAL A 237 -2.35 21.60 -35.94
CA VAL A 237 -2.70 20.26 -36.44
C VAL A 237 -2.86 20.27 -37.96
N ARG A 238 -3.56 21.27 -38.51
CA ARG A 238 -3.75 21.41 -39.97
C ARG A 238 -2.42 21.58 -40.69
N GLU A 239 -1.54 22.44 -40.18
CA GLU A 239 -0.20 22.70 -40.72
C GLU A 239 0.66 21.42 -40.67
N ALA A 240 0.68 20.74 -39.52
CA ALA A 240 1.44 19.51 -39.33
C ALA A 240 0.99 18.40 -40.30
N VAL A 241 -0.32 18.19 -40.43
CA VAL A 241 -0.86 17.15 -41.33
C VAL A 241 -0.63 17.51 -42.79
N ARG A 242 -0.75 18.79 -43.17
CA ARG A 242 -0.55 19.25 -44.55
C ARG A 242 0.92 19.21 -44.98
N GLN A 243 1.85 19.56 -44.10
CA GLN A 243 3.28 19.67 -44.42
C GLN A 243 4.07 18.37 -44.19
N GLU A 244 3.75 17.61 -43.14
CA GLU A 244 4.52 16.44 -42.71
C GLU A 244 3.72 15.12 -42.76
N GLY A 245 2.41 15.20 -43.02
CA GLY A 245 1.49 14.05 -43.06
C GLY A 245 0.89 13.69 -41.70
N TRP A 246 -0.07 12.77 -41.70
CA TRP A 246 -0.83 12.35 -40.51
C TRP A 246 0.06 11.86 -39.36
N PHE A 247 1.10 11.08 -39.67
CA PHE A 247 2.01 10.51 -38.66
C PHE A 247 2.93 11.53 -37.99
N ALA A 248 2.97 12.78 -38.46
CA ALA A 248 3.74 13.85 -37.83
C ALA A 248 3.30 14.14 -36.38
N LEU A 249 2.02 13.90 -36.07
CA LEU A 249 1.47 14.06 -34.72
C LEU A 249 2.03 13.05 -33.71
N TRP A 250 2.57 11.91 -34.17
CA TRP A 250 3.22 10.90 -33.33
C TRP A 250 4.75 11.00 -33.34
N LYS A 251 5.29 12.11 -33.84
CA LYS A 251 6.72 12.35 -33.86
C LYS A 251 7.26 12.46 -32.43
N GLY A 252 8.27 11.64 -32.15
CA GLY A 252 8.84 11.52 -30.81
C GLY A 252 8.08 10.56 -29.88
N PHE A 253 7.09 9.81 -30.37
CA PHE A 253 6.38 8.77 -29.60
C PHE A 253 7.34 7.78 -28.94
N PHE A 254 8.19 7.12 -29.74
CA PHE A 254 9.09 6.08 -29.23
C PHE A 254 10.09 6.62 -28.19
N PRO A 255 10.81 7.73 -28.42
CA PRO A 255 11.63 8.35 -27.38
C PRO A 255 10.85 8.71 -26.11
N ASN A 256 9.62 9.23 -26.25
CA ASN A 256 8.80 9.62 -25.12
C ASN A 256 8.35 8.41 -24.28
N TRP A 257 7.90 7.33 -24.94
CA TRP A 257 7.48 6.09 -24.29
C TRP A 257 8.68 5.36 -23.67
N ALA A 258 9.78 5.20 -24.41
CA ALA A 258 11.01 4.56 -23.94
C ALA A 258 11.63 5.29 -22.74
N ARG A 259 11.39 6.60 -22.58
CA ARG A 259 11.84 7.38 -21.42
C ARG A 259 11.09 7.04 -20.13
N LEU A 260 9.84 6.57 -20.21
CA LEU A 260 8.99 6.38 -19.02
C LEU A 260 9.59 5.35 -18.05
N GLY A 261 10.06 4.20 -18.54
CA GLY A 261 10.64 3.15 -17.71
C GLY A 261 11.88 3.62 -16.93
N PRO A 262 12.96 4.08 -17.61
CA PRO A 262 14.16 4.59 -16.95
C PRO A 262 13.88 5.75 -15.98
N TRP A 263 12.94 6.64 -16.32
CA TRP A 263 12.55 7.73 -15.44
C TRP A 263 11.91 7.22 -14.15
N GLN A 264 10.94 6.31 -14.25
CA GLN A 264 10.26 5.72 -13.09
C GLN A 264 11.23 4.93 -12.21
N LEU A 265 12.08 4.10 -12.81
CA LEU A 265 13.07 3.30 -12.09
C LEU A 265 14.01 4.20 -11.29
N THR A 266 14.58 5.22 -11.93
CA THR A 266 15.51 6.15 -11.27
C THR A 266 14.83 6.93 -10.16
N PHE A 267 13.59 7.37 -10.39
CA PHE A 267 12.81 8.07 -9.37
C PHE A 267 12.61 7.20 -8.13
N TRP A 268 12.11 5.97 -8.28
CA TRP A 268 11.80 5.09 -7.15
C TRP A 268 13.05 4.63 -6.41
N VAL A 269 14.11 4.24 -7.12
CA VAL A 269 15.38 3.85 -6.49
C VAL A 269 15.99 5.02 -5.70
N THR A 270 16.02 6.21 -6.29
CA THR A 270 16.54 7.41 -5.61
C THR A 270 15.67 7.77 -4.39
N TYR A 271 14.34 7.67 -4.54
CA TYR A 271 13.40 7.94 -3.47
C TYR A 271 13.58 6.97 -2.29
N GLU A 272 13.72 5.67 -2.57
CA GLU A 272 13.91 4.65 -1.54
C GLU A 272 15.25 4.79 -0.83
N HIS A 273 16.33 5.04 -1.57
CA HIS A 273 17.66 5.28 -0.98
C HIS A 273 17.68 6.54 -0.12
N ALA A 274 17.12 7.65 -0.62
CA ALA A 274 17.08 8.90 0.13
C ALA A 274 16.13 8.82 1.34
N ARG A 275 15.04 8.05 1.26
CA ARG A 275 14.19 7.71 2.40
C ARG A 275 14.93 6.88 3.44
N GLY A 276 15.69 5.87 3.00
CA GLY A 276 16.52 5.02 3.86
C GLY A 276 17.61 5.80 4.59
N ALA A 277 18.29 6.71 3.88
CA ALA A 277 19.32 7.59 4.44
C ALA A 277 18.75 8.55 5.51
N LEU A 278 17.58 9.15 5.26
CA LEU A 278 16.90 10.00 6.23
C LEU A 278 16.33 9.23 7.43
N GLY A 279 16.01 7.94 7.25
CA GLY A 279 15.62 7.02 8.33
C GLY A 279 16.79 6.52 9.20
N SER A 280 18.04 6.80 8.81
CA SER A 280 19.26 6.36 9.51
C SER A 280 19.76 7.38 10.56
N PHE A 281 19.08 8.53 10.70
CA PHE A 281 19.33 9.55 11.74
C PHE A 281 18.09 9.79 12.60
N GLY A 282 17.56 8.73 13.21
CA GLY A 282 16.59 8.83 14.30
C GLY A 282 17.30 9.01 15.65
N PRO A 283 17.02 10.05 16.45
CA PRO A 283 17.74 10.34 17.69
C PRO A 283 17.46 9.29 18.77
N GLN A 284 18.47 9.05 19.62
CA GLN A 284 18.32 8.34 20.89
C GLN A 284 17.25 9.03 21.73
N VAL A 285 16.20 8.30 22.13
CA VAL A 285 15.23 8.79 23.12
C VAL A 285 15.78 8.43 24.51
N PRO A 286 16.07 9.42 25.39
CA PRO A 286 16.43 9.13 26.77
C PRO A 286 15.21 8.55 27.50
N ALA A 287 15.46 7.54 28.35
CA ALA A 287 14.45 6.73 29.05
C ALA A 287 13.62 7.46 30.14
N SER A 288 13.42 8.78 30.07
CA SER A 288 12.83 9.56 31.16
C SER A 288 11.62 10.44 30.81
N ARG A 289 10.98 10.27 29.64
CA ARG A 289 9.82 11.11 29.26
C ARG A 289 8.58 10.39 28.72
N ALA A 290 8.40 9.11 29.07
CA ALA A 290 7.21 8.32 28.72
C ALA A 290 6.07 8.40 29.77
N ARG A 291 6.11 9.37 30.68
CA ARG A 291 4.99 9.70 31.58
C ARG A 291 4.70 11.19 31.42
N ASP A 292 3.82 11.53 30.49
CA ASP A 292 2.98 12.74 30.47
C ASP A 292 2.54 13.02 29.03
N LEU A 293 1.51 12.32 28.59
CA LEU A 293 0.60 12.75 27.51
C LEU A 293 -0.68 11.92 27.62
N ARG A 294 -1.42 12.15 28.71
CA ARG A 294 -2.85 11.82 28.79
C ARG A 294 -3.62 12.93 28.07
N TYR A 295 -4.52 12.50 27.19
CA TYR A 295 -5.78 13.15 26.78
C TYR A 295 -5.89 14.67 26.95
N ARG A 296 -5.83 15.39 25.82
CA ARG A 296 -6.45 16.71 25.68
C ARG A 296 -7.76 16.55 24.92
N ILE A 297 -8.87 16.81 25.60
CA ILE A 297 -10.22 16.94 25.05
C ILE A 297 -10.25 18.15 24.09
N PRO A 298 -10.79 18.04 22.87
CA PRO A 298 -11.12 19.22 22.06
C PRO A 298 -12.40 19.87 22.60
N ALA A 299 -12.36 21.19 22.77
CA ALA A 299 -13.48 22.01 23.23
C ALA A 299 -14.69 21.96 22.28
N ALA A 300 -15.86 22.20 22.87
CA ALA A 300 -17.20 22.06 22.31
C ALA A 300 -17.49 22.96 21.09
N HIS A 301 -18.06 22.36 20.04
CA HIS A 301 -19.05 22.91 19.11
C HIS A 301 -19.63 21.77 18.25
N PRO A 302 -20.95 21.50 18.25
CA PRO A 302 -21.53 20.40 17.45
C PRO A 302 -22.36 20.90 16.25
N GLU A 303 -22.09 20.32 15.07
CA GLU A 303 -23.03 20.27 13.94
C GLU A 303 -23.69 18.88 13.90
N LEU A 304 -25.02 18.83 13.81
CA LEU A 304 -25.81 17.60 13.84
C LEU A 304 -26.38 17.25 12.46
N SER A 305 -26.36 15.96 12.14
CA SER A 305 -27.12 15.40 11.02
C SER A 305 -27.87 14.14 11.48
N ILE A 306 -29.20 14.15 11.37
CA ILE A 306 -30.07 13.01 11.68
C ILE A 306 -30.42 12.30 10.36
N GLY A 307 -29.96 11.07 10.18
CA GLY A 307 -30.15 10.29 8.95
C GLY A 307 -30.69 8.88 9.21
N LYS A 308 -31.79 8.55 8.53
CA LYS A 308 -32.54 7.29 8.62
C LYS A 308 -31.75 6.08 8.09
N LYS A 309 -31.95 4.94 8.76
CA LYS A 309 -31.61 3.54 8.44
C LYS A 309 -31.11 3.24 7.01
N LYS A 310 -29.93 2.62 6.92
CA LYS A 310 -29.63 1.53 5.97
C LYS A 310 -28.86 0.43 6.70
N GLN A 311 -29.33 -0.80 6.50
CA GLN A 311 -28.77 -2.05 7.01
C GLN A 311 -27.29 -2.17 6.66
N GLY A 312 -26.47 -2.59 7.63
CA GLY A 312 -25.02 -2.51 7.56
C GLY A 312 -24.34 -3.71 6.89
N PRO A 313 -23.02 -3.60 6.70
CA PRO A 313 -22.10 -4.72 6.77
C PRO A 313 -21.16 -4.49 7.95
N TRP A 314 -21.40 -5.14 9.08
CA TRP A 314 -20.38 -5.27 10.12
C TRP A 314 -19.36 -6.30 9.65
N VAL A 315 -18.38 -5.84 8.88
CA VAL A 315 -17.18 -6.60 8.57
C VAL A 315 -15.98 -5.72 8.88
N ARG A 316 -15.23 -6.18 9.88
CA ARG A 316 -13.89 -5.77 10.38
C ARG A 316 -13.84 -4.65 11.42
N GLU A 317 -13.30 -5.02 12.58
CA GLU A 317 -12.06 -4.46 13.11
C GLU A 317 -11.57 -5.29 14.32
N ALA A 318 -10.60 -6.19 14.08
CA ALA A 318 -9.76 -6.75 15.15
C ALA A 318 -8.32 -6.40 14.82
N LYS A 319 -7.94 -5.17 15.16
CA LYS A 319 -6.58 -4.64 15.10
C LYS A 319 -6.09 -4.31 16.50
N SER A 320 -6.23 -5.27 17.43
CA SER A 320 -5.70 -5.12 18.79
C SER A 320 -5.90 -6.42 19.58
N ALA A 321 -5.06 -7.42 19.31
CA ALA A 321 -4.78 -8.52 20.24
C ALA A 321 -3.51 -9.24 19.78
N GLN A 322 -2.36 -8.61 19.98
CA GLN A 322 -1.04 -9.23 19.76
C GLN A 322 -0.52 -9.90 21.05
N ARG A 323 -1.42 -10.37 21.91
CA ARG A 323 -1.14 -11.16 23.13
C ARG A 323 -2.31 -12.13 23.31
N PHE A 324 -2.00 -13.37 23.67
CA PHE A 324 -2.90 -14.53 23.86
C PHE A 324 -3.23 -15.39 22.64
N LEU A 325 -2.23 -16.12 22.13
CA LEU A 325 -2.44 -17.44 21.54
C LEU A 325 -1.19 -18.28 21.78
N PHE A 326 -1.09 -18.94 22.92
CA PHE A 326 -0.43 -20.25 23.06
C PHE A 326 -0.89 -20.84 24.39
N GLU A 327 -2.07 -21.45 24.35
CA GLU A 327 -2.48 -22.47 25.30
C GLU A 327 -3.10 -23.61 24.51
N GLY A 328 -2.49 -24.79 24.65
CA GLY A 328 -3.14 -26.10 24.53
C GLY A 328 -3.49 -26.57 23.12
N PHE A 329 -2.61 -27.37 22.52
CA PHE A 329 -2.80 -28.81 22.30
C PHE A 329 -1.98 -29.28 21.08
N VAL A 330 -0.99 -30.13 21.34
CA VAL A 330 -0.63 -31.20 20.41
C VAL A 330 -1.88 -32.06 20.26
N SER A 331 -2.68 -31.79 19.22
CA SER A 331 -3.75 -32.68 18.83
C SER A 331 -3.15 -33.67 17.84
N GLU A 332 -3.15 -34.95 18.22
CA GLU A 332 -2.89 -36.06 17.29
C GLU A 332 -3.61 -35.80 15.97
N TYR A 333 -2.89 -35.91 14.85
CA TYR A 333 -3.47 -35.82 13.53
C TYR A 333 -4.59 -36.85 13.37
N LYS A 334 -5.85 -36.40 13.47
CA LYS A 334 -7.05 -37.20 13.23
C LYS A 334 -7.62 -36.80 11.86
N PRO A 335 -7.46 -37.64 10.82
CA PRO A 335 -7.92 -37.31 9.48
C PRO A 335 -9.44 -37.00 9.47
N GLY A 336 -9.83 -35.95 8.74
CA GLY A 336 -11.22 -35.50 8.63
C GLY A 336 -11.73 -34.57 9.75
N THR A 337 -10.84 -33.97 10.55
CA THR A 337 -11.17 -32.94 11.56
C THR A 337 -10.60 -31.58 11.18
N LEU A 338 -11.24 -30.49 11.60
CA LEU A 338 -10.77 -29.13 11.34
C LEU A 338 -9.46 -28.83 12.09
N GLN A 339 -8.42 -28.46 11.34
CA GLN A 339 -7.11 -28.09 11.89
C GLN A 339 -6.71 -26.67 11.48
N VAL A 340 -5.65 -26.15 12.08
CA VAL A 340 -5.05 -24.86 11.68
C VAL A 340 -4.65 -24.92 10.20
N GLY A 341 -5.14 -23.97 9.39
CA GLY A 341 -4.97 -23.93 7.94
C GLY A 341 -6.06 -24.65 7.13
N SER A 342 -7.01 -25.35 7.78
CA SER A 342 -8.22 -25.86 7.11
C SER A 342 -9.17 -24.71 6.79
N PHE A 343 -9.79 -24.77 5.61
CA PHE A 343 -10.88 -23.87 5.26
C PHE A 343 -12.21 -24.44 5.77
N VAL A 344 -12.99 -23.62 6.46
CA VAL A 344 -14.27 -24.03 7.06
C VAL A 344 -15.42 -23.12 6.64
N ARG A 345 -16.57 -23.74 6.38
CA ARG A 345 -17.87 -23.06 6.23
C ARG A 345 -18.80 -23.49 7.37
N LEU A 346 -19.33 -22.52 8.12
CA LEU A 346 -20.19 -22.75 9.29
C LEU A 346 -21.54 -22.06 9.14
N SER A 347 -22.58 -22.68 9.71
CA SER A 347 -23.78 -21.98 10.17
C SER A 347 -23.63 -21.63 11.63
N TYR A 348 -24.20 -20.50 12.07
CA TYR A 348 -24.19 -20.13 13.48
C TYR A 348 -25.53 -19.54 13.91
N ASP A 349 -25.90 -19.74 15.16
CA ASP A 349 -26.99 -19.06 15.85
C ASP A 349 -26.42 -18.44 17.13
N LEU A 350 -26.61 -17.13 17.32
CA LEU A 350 -26.15 -16.37 18.47
C LEU A 350 -27.36 -15.98 19.32
N TYR A 351 -27.35 -16.34 20.60
CA TYR A 351 -28.42 -16.03 21.56
C TYR A 351 -27.88 -15.52 22.89
N TYR A 352 -28.71 -14.79 23.63
CA TYR A 352 -28.37 -14.39 25.01
C TYR A 352 -28.36 -15.61 25.93
N ALA A 353 -27.38 -15.69 26.82
CA ALA A 353 -27.23 -16.82 27.74
C ALA A 353 -28.34 -16.88 28.81
N GLU A 354 -29.01 -15.76 29.09
CA GLU A 354 -30.02 -15.66 30.16
C GLU A 354 -31.43 -16.07 29.72
N ASP A 355 -31.85 -15.68 28.51
CA ASP A 355 -33.23 -15.85 28.04
C ASP A 355 -33.35 -16.63 26.72
N HIS A 356 -32.24 -17.09 26.15
CA HIS A 356 -32.17 -17.79 24.86
C HIS A 356 -32.80 -17.03 23.68
N SER A 357 -33.01 -15.72 23.78
CA SER A 357 -33.51 -14.93 22.65
C SER A 357 -32.43 -14.76 21.57
N ILE A 358 -32.83 -14.97 20.31
CA ILE A 358 -31.92 -14.97 19.15
C ILE A 358 -31.47 -13.53 18.86
N VAL A 359 -30.15 -13.33 18.86
CA VAL A 359 -29.48 -12.07 18.57
C VAL A 359 -29.13 -11.96 17.08
N ALA A 360 -28.64 -13.05 16.50
CA ALA A 360 -28.30 -13.14 15.07
C ALA A 360 -28.21 -14.60 14.61
N ASP A 361 -28.61 -14.87 13.37
CA ASP A 361 -28.43 -16.16 12.69
C ASP A 361 -27.55 -16.00 11.43
N GLY A 362 -26.80 -17.04 11.12
CA GLY A 362 -25.78 -17.04 10.07
C GLY A 362 -26.10 -17.95 8.88
N HIS A 363 -27.09 -18.84 8.98
CA HIS A 363 -27.56 -19.81 7.97
C HIS A 363 -26.50 -20.25 6.93
N GLY A 364 -25.29 -20.62 7.38
CA GLY A 364 -24.21 -21.14 6.53
C GLY A 364 -23.29 -20.14 5.82
N LYS A 365 -23.30 -18.85 6.20
CA LYS A 365 -22.54 -17.79 5.51
C LYS A 365 -21.16 -17.48 6.11
N LEU A 366 -20.75 -18.12 7.21
CA LEU A 366 -19.48 -17.82 7.87
C LEU A 366 -18.36 -18.72 7.31
N GLU A 367 -17.47 -18.13 6.51
CA GLU A 367 -16.34 -18.81 5.88
C GLU A 367 -15.02 -18.20 6.33
N PHE A 368 -14.10 -19.03 6.82
CA PHE A 368 -12.76 -18.57 7.24
C PHE A 368 -11.74 -19.71 7.23
N GLU A 369 -10.47 -19.32 7.34
CA GLU A 369 -9.35 -20.24 7.52
C GLU A 369 -8.99 -20.32 9.00
N VAL A 370 -9.00 -21.52 9.56
CA VAL A 370 -8.74 -21.74 10.99
C VAL A 370 -7.31 -21.34 11.33
N GLY A 371 -7.13 -20.46 12.32
CA GLY A 371 -5.84 -19.95 12.78
C GLY A 371 -5.35 -18.68 12.08
N ARG A 372 -6.09 -18.15 11.10
CA ARG A 372 -5.71 -16.93 10.36
C ARG A 372 -6.10 -15.63 11.06
N GLY A 373 -6.98 -15.70 12.07
CA GLY A 373 -7.46 -14.53 12.81
C GLY A 373 -8.60 -13.75 12.12
N ASP A 374 -9.30 -14.39 11.18
CA ASP A 374 -10.42 -13.78 10.46
C ASP A 374 -11.73 -13.73 11.28
N VAL A 375 -11.81 -14.48 12.39
CA VAL A 375 -12.95 -14.54 13.32
C VAL A 375 -12.52 -14.32 14.77
N PHE A 376 -13.47 -14.19 15.69
CA PHE A 376 -13.18 -14.07 17.12
C PHE A 376 -12.31 -15.25 17.60
N PRO A 377 -11.26 -15.00 18.43
CA PRO A 377 -10.36 -16.06 18.91
C PRO A 377 -11.06 -17.22 19.62
N ALA A 378 -12.20 -16.96 20.27
CA ALA A 378 -13.02 -18.00 20.88
C ALA A 378 -13.62 -18.95 19.83
N VAL A 379 -14.09 -18.42 18.69
CA VAL A 379 -14.61 -19.21 17.56
C VAL A 379 -13.48 -20.04 16.97
N ASP A 380 -12.35 -19.38 16.65
CA ASP A 380 -11.20 -20.00 15.99
C ASP A 380 -10.61 -21.17 16.78
N ARG A 381 -10.58 -21.08 18.11
CA ARG A 381 -10.13 -22.17 18.99
C ARG A 381 -11.16 -23.28 19.10
N ASN A 382 -12.44 -22.95 19.25
CA ASN A 382 -13.47 -23.94 19.56
C ASN A 382 -13.91 -24.81 18.38
N VAL A 383 -13.68 -24.34 17.14
CA VAL A 383 -13.97 -25.10 15.90
C VAL A 383 -12.91 -26.15 15.57
N ARG A 384 -11.74 -26.10 16.21
CA ARG A 384 -10.66 -27.08 16.01
C ARG A 384 -11.11 -28.46 16.49
N GLY A 385 -10.82 -29.49 15.71
CA GLY A 385 -11.19 -30.87 16.00
C GLY A 385 -12.63 -31.25 15.63
N LEU A 386 -13.47 -30.31 15.19
CA LEU A 386 -14.82 -30.60 14.71
C LEU A 386 -14.81 -31.20 13.30
N LYS A 387 -15.82 -32.04 13.01
CA LYS A 387 -16.06 -32.65 11.69
C LYS A 387 -17.25 -31.99 11.01
N VAL A 388 -17.36 -32.19 9.70
CA VAL A 388 -18.55 -31.76 8.95
C VAL A 388 -19.79 -32.45 9.52
N GLY A 389 -20.80 -31.67 9.86
CA GLY A 389 -22.03 -32.11 10.53
C GLY A 389 -22.02 -31.96 12.05
N ASP A 390 -20.88 -31.66 12.68
CA ASP A 390 -20.82 -31.45 14.12
C ASP A 390 -21.42 -30.09 14.50
N THR A 391 -22.21 -30.09 15.57
CA THR A 391 -22.73 -28.89 16.21
C THR A 391 -22.03 -28.68 17.54
N LYS A 392 -21.62 -27.45 17.85
CA LYS A 392 -20.99 -27.10 19.12
C LYS A 392 -21.43 -25.72 19.61
N ASP A 393 -21.77 -25.65 20.88
CA ASP A 393 -22.06 -24.41 21.58
C ASP A 393 -20.79 -23.91 22.25
N PHE A 394 -20.52 -22.61 22.14
CA PHE A 394 -19.49 -22.00 22.96
C PHE A 394 -19.93 -20.63 23.51
N PRO A 395 -19.63 -20.36 24.80
CA PRO A 395 -20.03 -19.13 25.44
C PRO A 395 -19.07 -17.99 25.08
N PHE A 396 -19.63 -16.81 24.86
CA PHE A 396 -18.94 -15.53 24.88
C PHE A 396 -19.24 -14.88 26.22
N ILE A 397 -18.27 -14.97 27.13
CA ILE A 397 -18.38 -14.41 28.48
C ILE A 397 -17.69 -13.04 28.48
N GLY A 398 -18.45 -11.98 28.76
CA GLY A 398 -17.92 -10.63 28.99
C GLY A 398 -16.95 -10.08 27.91
N ASP A 399 -15.74 -9.75 28.35
CA ASP A 399 -14.64 -9.07 27.63
C ASP A 399 -14.11 -9.83 26.40
N SER A 400 -14.35 -11.14 26.32
CA SER A 400 -13.87 -12.03 25.25
C SER A 400 -14.66 -11.95 23.93
N GLY A 401 -15.83 -11.31 23.94
CA GLY A 401 -16.70 -11.14 22.76
C GLY A 401 -16.66 -9.71 22.20
N PHE A 402 -17.62 -8.89 22.59
CA PHE A 402 -17.80 -7.52 22.09
C PHE A 402 -17.20 -6.44 23.02
N GLY A 403 -16.34 -6.85 23.96
CA GLY A 403 -15.68 -5.98 24.93
C GLY A 403 -16.50 -5.71 26.21
N GLU A 404 -15.83 -5.13 27.21
CA GLU A 404 -16.47 -4.71 28.47
C GLU A 404 -17.29 -3.43 28.28
N ARG A 405 -18.47 -3.35 28.91
CA ARG A 405 -19.24 -2.10 28.95
C ARG A 405 -18.53 -1.09 29.85
N ARG A 406 -18.17 0.04 29.26
CA ARG A 406 -17.44 1.12 29.90
C ARG A 406 -18.38 2.24 30.33
N ALA A 407 -18.44 2.50 31.63
CA ALA A 407 -19.28 3.57 32.19
C ALA A 407 -18.81 4.97 31.76
N ASP A 408 -17.51 5.13 31.47
CA ASP A 408 -16.91 6.37 30.94
C ASP A 408 -17.30 6.67 29.49
N TRP A 409 -17.90 5.70 28.79
CA TRP A 409 -18.41 5.84 27.42
C TRP A 409 -19.90 6.13 27.38
N VAL A 410 -20.50 6.33 28.54
CA VAL A 410 -21.85 6.86 28.69
C VAL A 410 -21.74 8.34 29.01
N VAL A 411 -22.16 9.19 28.07
CA VAL A 411 -21.95 10.64 28.16
C VAL A 411 -23.28 11.36 28.08
N ASP A 412 -23.51 12.27 29.02
CA ASP A 412 -24.66 13.16 29.02
C ASP A 412 -24.37 14.38 28.14
N TYR A 413 -25.24 14.64 27.18
CA TYR A 413 -25.23 15.82 26.34
C TYR A 413 -26.47 16.67 26.61
N ASP A 414 -26.38 17.97 26.35
CA ASP A 414 -27.53 18.88 26.49
C ASP A 414 -28.64 18.54 25.48
N ARG A 415 -29.90 18.56 25.93
CA ARG A 415 -31.08 18.19 25.12
C ARG A 415 -31.24 19.07 23.89
N SER A 416 -30.78 20.33 23.94
CA SER A 416 -30.85 21.30 22.84
C SER A 416 -30.07 20.85 21.59
N TYR A 417 -29.08 19.98 21.76
CA TYR A 417 -28.32 19.43 20.65
C TYR A 417 -29.07 18.33 19.90
N PHE A 418 -30.19 17.80 20.40
CA PHE A 418 -30.88 16.70 19.74
C PHE A 418 -32.27 17.12 19.30
N GLY A 419 -32.69 16.67 18.10
CA GLY A 419 -34.09 16.79 17.65
C GLY A 419 -35.01 15.82 18.40
N ASP A 420 -36.06 15.31 17.74
CA ASP A 420 -36.85 14.21 18.30
C ASP A 420 -35.99 12.93 18.38
N VAL A 421 -35.56 12.61 19.60
CA VAL A 421 -34.81 11.40 19.92
C VAL A 421 -35.57 10.58 20.95
N SER A 422 -35.65 9.28 20.74
CA SER A 422 -36.25 8.31 21.64
C SER A 422 -35.20 7.34 22.16
N VAL A 423 -35.45 6.78 23.35
CA VAL A 423 -34.60 5.76 23.95
C VAL A 423 -34.45 4.56 23.00
N GLY A 424 -33.22 4.06 22.83
CA GLY A 424 -32.85 2.98 21.93
C GLY A 424 -32.53 3.41 20.49
N MET A 425 -32.66 4.70 20.15
CA MET A 425 -32.33 5.20 18.82
C MET A 425 -30.81 5.32 18.63
N PRO A 426 -30.23 4.78 17.54
CA PRO A 426 -28.82 5.03 17.21
C PRO A 426 -28.66 6.45 16.69
N VAL A 427 -27.74 7.21 17.29
CA VAL A 427 -27.40 8.58 16.94
C VAL A 427 -25.91 8.65 16.64
N THR A 428 -25.54 9.36 15.57
CA THR A 428 -24.13 9.55 15.22
C THR A 428 -23.66 10.90 15.74
N VAL A 429 -22.65 10.88 16.60
CA VAL A 429 -22.02 12.09 17.16
C VAL A 429 -20.55 12.07 16.78
N GLN A 430 -20.09 13.08 16.03
CA GLN A 430 -18.69 13.23 15.59
C GLN A 430 -18.10 11.98 14.88
N GLY A 431 -18.93 11.29 14.09
CA GLY A 431 -18.51 10.11 13.34
C GLY A 431 -18.48 8.80 14.14
N SER A 432 -18.82 8.83 15.43
CA SER A 432 -19.02 7.64 16.26
C SER A 432 -20.52 7.40 16.48
N THR A 433 -20.96 6.15 16.39
CA THR A 433 -22.37 5.78 16.61
C THR A 433 -22.59 5.47 18.09
N ALA A 434 -23.55 6.14 18.72
CA ALA A 434 -24.01 5.89 20.07
C ALA A 434 -25.50 5.50 20.07
N VAL A 435 -25.98 4.89 21.14
CA VAL A 435 -27.39 4.60 21.36
C VAL A 435 -27.93 5.53 22.45
N VAL A 436 -29.11 6.11 22.25
CA VAL A 436 -29.77 6.91 23.29
C VAL A 436 -30.21 6.00 24.44
N GLU A 437 -29.63 6.16 25.62
CA GLU A 437 -29.95 5.38 26.81
C GLU A 437 -31.11 6.02 27.60
N ALA A 438 -31.10 7.34 27.74
CA ALA A 438 -32.15 8.08 28.43
C ALA A 438 -32.31 9.48 27.84
N VAL A 439 -33.55 9.98 27.86
CA VAL A 439 -33.89 11.36 27.45
C VAL A 439 -34.61 12.01 28.61
N THR A 440 -34.06 13.12 29.11
CA THR A 440 -34.69 13.98 30.12
C THR A 440 -35.03 15.34 29.51
N GLU A 441 -35.69 16.21 30.28
CA GLU A 441 -36.07 17.56 29.82
C GLU A 441 -34.85 18.43 29.49
N SER A 442 -33.69 18.20 30.14
CA SER A 442 -32.48 19.02 29.99
C SER A 442 -31.27 18.26 29.41
N SER A 443 -31.27 16.93 29.40
CA SER A 443 -30.14 16.14 28.88
C SER A 443 -30.56 14.89 28.11
N VAL A 444 -29.68 14.46 27.20
CA VAL A 444 -29.75 13.17 26.49
C VAL A 444 -28.52 12.36 26.86
N ARG A 445 -28.73 11.19 27.45
CA ARG A 445 -27.68 10.24 27.78
C ARG A 445 -27.39 9.33 26.60
N LEU A 446 -26.15 9.36 26.10
CA LEU A 446 -25.69 8.56 24.98
C LEU A 446 -24.72 7.48 25.44
N ASP A 447 -24.97 6.24 25.06
CA ASP A 447 -24.08 5.10 25.29
C ASP A 447 -23.31 4.78 24.00
N PHE A 448 -21.98 4.96 24.03
CA PHE A 448 -21.09 4.65 22.91
C PHE A 448 -20.55 3.20 22.94
N ASN A 449 -20.99 2.37 23.89
CA ASN A 449 -20.62 0.96 23.94
C ASN A 449 -21.31 0.16 22.81
N HIS A 450 -20.71 -0.96 22.41
CA HIS A 450 -21.38 -1.90 21.52
C HIS A 450 -22.66 -2.43 22.21
N PRO A 451 -23.81 -2.61 21.51
CA PRO A 451 -25.07 -3.05 22.13
C PRO A 451 -25.02 -4.39 22.88
N LEU A 452 -24.00 -5.19 22.56
CA LEU A 452 -23.71 -6.50 23.16
C LEU A 452 -22.50 -6.49 24.12
N ALA A 453 -21.87 -5.33 24.35
CA ALA A 453 -20.75 -5.21 25.27
C ALA A 453 -21.17 -5.54 26.70
N GLY A 454 -20.38 -6.38 27.38
CA GLY A 454 -20.64 -6.84 28.74
C GLY A 454 -21.83 -7.82 28.90
N LYS A 455 -22.46 -8.27 27.81
CA LYS A 455 -23.54 -9.27 27.87
C LYS A 455 -22.98 -10.68 27.64
N ASN A 456 -23.53 -11.66 28.37
CA ASN A 456 -23.19 -13.06 28.19
C ASN A 456 -23.99 -13.63 27.02
N LEU A 457 -23.28 -14.10 25.99
CA LEU A 457 -23.89 -14.68 24.79
C LEU A 457 -23.43 -16.13 24.64
N THR A 458 -24.21 -16.93 23.94
CA THR A 458 -23.78 -18.26 23.49
C THR A 458 -23.97 -18.34 21.99
N MET A 459 -22.97 -18.89 21.29
CA MET A 459 -23.08 -19.16 19.87
C MET A 459 -23.03 -20.66 19.62
N THR A 460 -24.08 -21.17 19.00
CA THR A 460 -24.12 -22.52 18.44
C THR A 460 -23.56 -22.45 17.03
N VAL A 461 -22.58 -23.28 16.71
CA VAL A 461 -22.08 -23.44 15.34
C VAL A 461 -22.36 -24.84 14.81
N LEU A 462 -22.70 -24.94 13.54
CA LEU A 462 -22.81 -26.18 12.78
C LEU A 462 -21.78 -26.16 11.64
N VAL A 463 -20.92 -27.17 11.57
CA VAL A 463 -19.93 -27.30 10.49
C VAL A 463 -20.60 -27.82 9.22
N LEU A 464 -20.63 -27.01 8.16
CA LEU A 464 -21.25 -27.38 6.89
C LEU A 464 -20.26 -27.95 5.88
N GLU A 465 -19.03 -27.44 5.86
CA GLU A 465 -18.00 -27.87 4.92
C GLU A 465 -16.60 -27.69 5.51
N CYS A 466 -15.72 -28.65 5.22
CA CYS A 466 -14.29 -28.61 5.57
C CYS A 466 -13.48 -28.93 4.31
N ARG A 467 -12.51 -28.07 3.98
CA ARG A 467 -11.52 -28.33 2.91
C ARG A 467 -10.13 -28.30 3.50
N GLU A 468 -9.40 -29.40 3.38
CA GLU A 468 -7.99 -29.49 3.76
C GLU A 468 -7.10 -28.77 2.75
N ARG A 469 -6.03 -28.13 3.22
CA ARG A 469 -5.03 -27.48 2.36
C ARG A 469 -4.06 -28.54 1.83
N THR A 470 -3.99 -28.70 0.51
CA THR A 470 -2.95 -29.49 -0.17
C THR A 470 -1.62 -28.76 -0.15
N ALA A 471 -0.85 -28.85 0.95
CA ALA A 471 0.57 -28.50 0.97
C ALA A 471 1.35 -29.44 1.93
N PRO A 472 2.51 -30.00 1.53
CA PRO A 472 3.30 -30.89 2.39
C PRO A 472 4.06 -30.10 3.46
N GLY A 473 4.11 -30.62 4.69
CA GLY A 473 4.84 -30.02 5.82
C GLY A 473 6.37 -30.05 5.68
N VAL A 474 7.09 -29.64 6.73
CA VAL A 474 8.56 -29.61 6.76
C VAL A 474 9.15 -30.99 6.53
N ARG A 475 10.02 -31.10 5.51
CA ARG A 475 10.82 -32.30 5.24
C ARG A 475 12.16 -32.21 5.97
N VAL A 476 12.52 -33.25 6.70
CA VAL A 476 13.75 -33.35 7.48
C VAL A 476 14.61 -34.44 6.85
N GLU A 477 15.80 -34.08 6.38
CA GLU A 477 16.80 -35.00 5.86
C GLU A 477 17.95 -35.11 6.86
N VAL A 478 18.11 -36.26 7.50
CA VAL A 478 19.18 -36.48 8.49
C VAL A 478 20.51 -36.68 7.77
N VAL A 479 21.47 -35.80 8.05
CA VAL A 479 22.83 -35.82 7.50
C VAL A 479 23.77 -36.59 8.43
N VAL A 480 23.66 -36.36 9.73
CA VAL A 480 24.37 -37.10 10.78
C VAL A 480 23.35 -37.47 11.85
N ALA A 481 23.23 -38.75 12.18
CA ALA A 481 22.33 -39.21 13.23
C ALA A 481 22.81 -38.72 14.61
N GLY A 482 21.88 -38.23 15.42
CA GLY A 482 22.14 -37.90 16.82
C GLY A 482 22.05 -39.11 17.73
N ASP A 483 21.97 -38.86 19.04
CA ASP A 483 21.91 -39.89 20.06
C ASP A 483 20.59 -40.68 20.09
N GLY A 484 19.51 -40.13 19.49
CA GLY A 484 18.17 -40.73 19.50
C GLY A 484 17.55 -40.90 20.89
N ILE A 485 18.13 -40.30 21.94
CA ILE A 485 17.72 -40.51 23.33
C ILE A 485 16.48 -39.68 23.65
N ARG A 486 16.50 -38.41 23.22
CA ARG A 486 15.43 -37.44 23.49
C ARG A 486 15.32 -36.45 22.35
N THR A 487 14.08 -36.09 22.02
CA THR A 487 13.75 -34.97 21.14
C THR A 487 13.26 -33.77 21.96
N PRO A 488 13.43 -32.53 21.46
CA PRO A 488 12.91 -31.33 22.14
C PRO A 488 11.39 -31.36 22.32
N GLN A 489 10.91 -30.91 23.48
CA GLN A 489 9.48 -30.75 23.81
C GLN A 489 9.12 -29.27 24.03
N ASP A 490 7.82 -28.97 24.04
CA ASP A 490 7.29 -27.63 24.32
C ASP A 490 7.81 -27.10 25.67
N GLY A 491 8.35 -25.88 25.68
CA GLY A 491 8.99 -25.26 26.84
C GLY A 491 10.48 -25.60 27.05
N ASP A 492 11.03 -26.60 26.35
CA ASP A 492 12.48 -26.88 26.42
C ASP A 492 13.28 -25.73 25.78
N LYS A 493 14.44 -25.45 26.37
CA LYS A 493 15.41 -24.51 25.80
C LYS A 493 16.44 -25.29 24.99
N VAL A 494 16.54 -25.00 23.70
CA VAL A 494 17.41 -25.72 22.77
C VAL A 494 18.54 -24.83 22.27
N SER A 495 19.73 -25.42 22.15
CA SER A 495 20.92 -24.78 21.59
C SER A 495 21.23 -25.43 20.24
N ILE A 496 21.27 -24.63 19.17
CA ILE A 496 21.52 -25.11 17.81
C ILE A 496 22.62 -24.31 17.12
N ASN A 497 23.36 -24.97 16.23
CA ASN A 497 24.04 -24.30 15.13
C ASN A 497 23.15 -24.39 13.90
N CYS A 498 22.90 -23.28 13.22
CA CYS A 498 22.10 -23.28 12.01
C CYS A 498 22.60 -22.32 10.93
N GLU A 499 22.42 -22.74 9.69
CA GLU A 499 22.71 -21.96 8.50
C GLU A 499 21.50 -22.00 7.57
N GLY A 500 20.94 -20.84 7.24
CA GLY A 500 19.76 -20.67 6.42
C GLY A 500 20.10 -20.14 5.04
N ALA A 501 19.65 -20.85 4.01
CA ALA A 501 19.82 -20.49 2.60
C ALA A 501 18.49 -20.56 1.82
N PHE A 502 18.37 -19.79 0.75
CA PHE A 502 17.21 -19.89 -0.16
C PHE A 502 17.29 -21.18 -0.98
N ALA A 503 16.19 -21.96 -1.02
CA ALA A 503 16.19 -23.26 -1.68
C ALA A 503 16.50 -23.20 -3.19
N GLU A 504 16.09 -22.11 -3.86
CA GLU A 504 16.27 -21.92 -5.31
C GLU A 504 17.69 -21.51 -5.69
N THR A 505 18.31 -20.62 -4.91
CA THR A 505 19.58 -19.97 -5.28
C THR A 505 20.77 -20.50 -4.49
N GLY A 506 20.54 -21.16 -3.35
CA GLY A 506 21.59 -21.56 -2.41
C GLY A 506 22.27 -20.38 -1.70
N GLU A 507 21.75 -19.16 -1.87
CA GLU A 507 22.30 -17.96 -1.24
C GLU A 507 22.00 -17.99 0.27
N VAL A 508 23.06 -17.95 1.08
CA VAL A 508 22.99 -17.93 2.54
C VAL A 508 22.56 -16.54 3.00
N PHE A 509 21.46 -16.48 3.76
CA PHE A 509 20.94 -15.23 4.35
C PHE A 509 21.13 -15.16 5.86
N PHE A 510 21.45 -16.28 6.50
CA PHE A 510 21.65 -16.37 7.94
C PHE A 510 22.64 -17.49 8.27
N SER A 511 23.62 -17.24 9.14
CA SER A 511 24.52 -18.26 9.67
C SER A 511 24.81 -17.97 11.13
N SER A 512 24.52 -18.94 12.01
CA SER A 512 24.91 -18.86 13.41
C SER A 512 26.39 -19.20 13.62
N LYS A 513 27.07 -19.81 12.63
CA LYS A 513 28.51 -20.13 12.70
C LYS A 513 29.39 -18.87 12.69
N ASP A 514 28.85 -17.76 12.18
CA ASP A 514 29.53 -16.45 12.18
C ASP A 514 29.42 -15.71 13.53
N SER A 515 28.57 -16.21 14.44
CA SER A 515 28.45 -15.72 15.81
C SER A 515 29.30 -16.55 16.76
N ALA A 516 29.99 -15.92 17.72
CA ALA A 516 30.87 -16.60 18.67
C ALA A 516 30.14 -17.55 19.66
N ALA A 517 28.81 -17.68 19.57
CA ALA A 517 27.99 -18.51 20.45
C ALA A 517 26.85 -19.18 19.65
N PRO A 518 26.43 -20.40 20.04
CA PRO A 518 25.33 -21.11 19.40
C PRO A 518 24.00 -20.36 19.59
N PHE A 519 23.07 -20.57 18.66
CA PHE A 519 21.76 -19.92 18.68
C PHE A 519 20.83 -20.66 19.63
N VAL A 520 20.27 -19.95 20.61
CA VAL A 520 19.45 -20.54 21.67
C VAL A 520 18.06 -19.96 21.62
N PHE A 521 17.05 -20.83 21.62
CA PHE A 521 15.64 -20.43 21.66
C PHE A 521 14.82 -21.44 22.46
N ARG A 522 13.61 -21.03 22.85
CA ARG A 522 12.65 -21.88 23.55
C ARG A 522 11.63 -22.45 22.57
N VAL A 523 11.48 -23.78 22.59
CA VAL A 523 10.50 -24.49 21.75
C VAL A 523 9.09 -24.10 22.19
N GLY A 524 8.26 -23.68 21.24
CA GLY A 524 6.85 -23.29 21.42
C GLY A 524 6.63 -21.86 21.90
N ALA A 525 7.71 -21.09 22.09
CA ALA A 525 7.63 -19.67 22.45
C ALA A 525 7.45 -18.74 21.23
N GLY A 526 7.47 -19.28 20.00
CA GLY A 526 7.35 -18.50 18.77
C GLY A 526 8.55 -17.57 18.51
N GLU A 527 9.72 -17.91 19.07
CA GLU A 527 10.95 -17.10 18.93
C GLU A 527 11.56 -17.22 17.52
N VAL A 528 11.37 -18.37 16.87
CA VAL A 528 11.87 -18.72 15.52
C VAL A 528 10.74 -18.95 14.52
N ILE A 529 11.08 -19.13 13.24
CA ILE A 529 10.10 -19.45 12.20
C ILE A 529 9.45 -20.83 12.46
N PRO A 530 8.14 -20.99 12.20
CA PRO A 530 7.41 -22.23 12.53
C PRO A 530 8.07 -23.49 11.97
N GLY A 531 8.55 -23.44 10.73
CA GLY A 531 9.15 -24.60 10.08
C GLY A 531 10.48 -25.04 10.67
N LEU A 532 11.27 -24.10 11.22
CA LEU A 532 12.54 -24.40 11.88
C LEU A 532 12.27 -25.09 13.22
N GLU A 533 11.31 -24.57 13.99
CA GLU A 533 10.87 -25.20 15.24
C GLU A 533 10.33 -26.62 15.00
N MET A 534 9.44 -26.79 14.03
CA MET A 534 8.87 -28.10 13.65
C MET A 534 9.92 -29.11 13.19
N GLY A 535 11.01 -28.65 12.57
CA GLY A 535 12.13 -29.49 12.18
C GLY A 535 12.97 -29.91 13.38
N VAL A 536 13.33 -28.96 14.24
CA VAL A 536 14.17 -29.19 15.44
C VAL A 536 13.49 -30.15 16.44
N MET A 537 12.16 -30.09 16.59
CA MET A 537 11.43 -31.03 17.45
C MET A 537 11.52 -32.50 16.99
N LYS A 538 11.95 -32.76 15.75
CA LYS A 538 12.14 -34.12 15.21
C LYS A 538 13.58 -34.62 15.32
N MET A 539 14.49 -33.77 15.82
CA MET A 539 15.91 -34.07 15.93
C MET A 539 16.29 -34.51 17.35
N SER A 540 17.40 -35.22 17.46
CA SER A 540 18.04 -35.63 18.72
C SER A 540 19.38 -34.92 18.94
N VAL A 541 19.92 -34.96 20.16
CA VAL A 541 21.17 -34.23 20.47
C VAL A 541 22.33 -34.85 19.68
N GLY A 542 23.16 -34.00 19.08
CA GLY A 542 24.24 -34.37 18.18
C GLY A 542 23.81 -34.60 16.72
N GLU A 543 22.51 -34.54 16.42
CA GLU A 543 22.00 -34.72 15.07
C GLU A 543 22.28 -33.51 14.18
N LYS A 544 22.73 -33.76 12.95
CA LYS A 544 22.78 -32.77 11.86
C LYS A 544 21.72 -33.10 10.84
N ALA A 545 20.83 -32.17 10.56
CA ALA A 545 19.77 -32.36 9.58
C ALA A 545 19.63 -31.15 8.65
N ARG A 546 19.18 -31.44 7.43
CA ARG A 546 18.79 -30.45 6.44
C ARG A 546 17.25 -30.36 6.41
N LEU A 547 16.74 -29.20 6.79
CA LEU A 547 15.32 -28.90 6.89
C LEU A 547 14.86 -28.16 5.64
N HIS A 548 13.98 -28.79 4.86
CA HIS A 548 13.31 -28.15 3.73
C HIS A 548 11.99 -27.55 4.21
N ILE A 549 11.96 -26.23 4.31
CA ILE A 549 10.84 -25.47 4.87
C ILE A 549 10.13 -24.72 3.74
N PRO A 550 8.84 -24.99 3.49
CA PRO A 550 8.08 -24.26 2.49
C PRO A 550 7.86 -22.80 2.91
N ALA A 551 7.68 -21.92 1.92
CA ALA A 551 7.63 -20.46 2.12
C ALA A 551 6.65 -19.97 3.21
N ASP A 552 5.54 -20.67 3.39
CA ASP A 552 4.47 -20.38 4.35
C ASP A 552 4.80 -20.77 5.79
N LEU A 553 5.66 -21.78 5.99
CA LEU A 553 6.22 -22.16 7.29
C LEU A 553 7.56 -21.45 7.58
N ALA A 554 8.08 -20.71 6.61
CA ALA A 554 9.28 -19.88 6.73
C ALA A 554 8.94 -18.42 7.09
N TYR A 555 9.03 -17.51 6.12
CA TYR A 555 8.86 -16.07 6.33
C TYR A 555 7.55 -15.50 5.75
N GLY A 556 6.77 -16.32 5.04
CA GLY A 556 5.45 -15.96 4.50
C GLY A 556 5.44 -14.76 3.54
N GLN A 557 4.25 -14.23 3.24
CA GLN A 557 4.08 -13.04 2.38
C GLN A 557 4.54 -11.72 3.04
N LYS A 558 4.74 -11.70 4.36
CA LYS A 558 5.21 -10.54 5.13
C LYS A 558 5.96 -10.98 6.38
N SER A 559 7.29 -10.84 6.38
CA SER A 559 8.10 -10.86 7.59
C SER A 559 8.73 -9.47 7.77
N ASP A 560 8.47 -8.83 8.91
CA ASP A 560 9.12 -7.56 9.29
C ASP A 560 10.58 -7.76 9.75
N ARG A 561 11.01 -9.02 9.95
CA ARG A 561 12.33 -9.36 10.50
C ARG A 561 13.43 -9.50 9.44
N VAL A 562 13.09 -9.69 8.17
CA VAL A 562 14.03 -9.72 7.05
C VAL A 562 13.52 -8.75 5.99
N LYS A 563 14.35 -7.79 5.55
CA LYS A 563 14.02 -6.75 4.54
C LYS A 563 13.80 -7.30 3.12
N VAL A 564 13.30 -8.53 3.00
CA VAL A 564 12.95 -9.15 1.74
C VAL A 564 11.60 -9.85 1.94
N ALA A 565 10.58 -9.44 1.20
CA ALA A 565 9.33 -10.17 1.09
C ALA A 565 9.59 -11.45 0.30
N VAL A 566 10.06 -12.50 0.98
CA VAL A 566 10.45 -13.76 0.35
C VAL A 566 9.31 -14.76 0.46
N VAL A 567 8.50 -14.87 -0.59
CA VAL A 567 7.66 -16.05 -0.82
C VAL A 567 8.54 -17.11 -1.48
N LYS A 568 9.50 -17.68 -0.73
CA LYS A 568 10.36 -18.76 -1.23
C LYS A 568 10.59 -19.80 -0.16
N ASP A 569 10.74 -21.02 -0.62
CA ASP A 569 11.17 -22.13 0.19
C ASP A 569 12.61 -21.88 0.66
N VAL A 570 12.89 -22.29 1.89
CA VAL A 570 14.21 -22.13 2.51
C VAL A 570 14.72 -23.48 2.96
N ILE A 571 16.04 -23.60 2.96
CA ILE A 571 16.75 -24.76 3.47
C ILE A 571 17.54 -24.31 4.70
N PHE A 572 17.36 -25.01 5.81
CA PHE A 572 18.17 -24.83 7.00
C PHE A 572 19.03 -26.05 7.24
N GLU A 573 20.34 -25.88 7.33
CA GLU A 573 21.23 -26.90 7.89
C GLU A 573 21.33 -26.65 9.39
N VAL A 574 20.90 -27.62 10.20
CA VAL A 574 20.81 -27.49 11.65
C VAL A 574 21.60 -28.61 12.32
N GLU A 575 22.34 -28.25 13.36
CA GLU A 575 22.96 -29.17 14.31
C GLU A 575 22.38 -28.89 15.69
N LEU A 576 21.75 -29.91 16.30
CA LEU A 576 21.18 -29.80 17.65
C LEU A 576 22.27 -30.13 18.69
N LEU A 577 22.64 -29.16 19.51
CA LEU A 577 23.77 -29.29 20.45
C LEU A 577 23.35 -29.69 21.86
N GLU A 578 22.25 -29.14 22.36
CA GLU A 578 21.82 -29.34 23.74
C GLU A 578 20.31 -29.09 23.90
N ILE A 579 19.67 -29.85 24.79
CA ILE A 579 18.29 -29.66 25.26
C ILE A 579 18.33 -29.43 26.77
N GLN A 580 17.96 -28.23 27.22
CA GLN A 580 17.83 -27.88 28.64
C GLN A 580 16.37 -27.85 29.04
N GLN A 581 16.02 -28.70 30.00
CA GLN A 581 14.68 -28.76 30.56
C GLN A 581 14.56 -27.69 31.64
N GLU A 582 13.59 -26.78 31.50
CA GLU A 582 13.36 -25.79 32.55
C GLU A 582 12.65 -26.50 33.71
N SER A 583 13.38 -26.74 34.80
CA SER A 583 12.78 -27.21 36.04
C SER A 583 11.83 -26.12 36.53
N SER A 584 10.53 -26.38 36.48
CA SER A 584 9.54 -25.63 37.27
C SER A 584 9.96 -25.72 38.73
N GLY A 585 10.62 -24.69 39.24
CA GLY A 585 10.93 -24.56 40.67
C GLY A 585 9.63 -24.55 41.50
N PRO A 586 9.69 -25.03 42.75
CA PRO A 586 8.52 -25.24 43.60
C PRO A 586 7.73 -23.97 43.92
#